data_AF-A0A6P4BLH8-F1
#
_entry.id   AF-A0A6P4BLH8-F1
#
_cell.length_a   1.000
_cell.length_b   1.000
_cell.length_c   1.000
_cell.angle_alpha   90.00
_cell.angle_beta   90.00
_cell.angle_gamma   90.00
#
_symmetry.space_group_name_H-M   'P 1'
#
loop_
_entity.id
_entity.type
_entity.pdbx_description
1 polymer ?
#
loop_
_entity_poly.entity_id
_entity_poly.type
_entity_poly.pdbx_seq_one_letter_code
_entity_poly.pdbx_strand_id
1 'polypeptide(L)'
;MEMEDNIGGEASNSEGGIKEQDRLLPIANVGRIMKKILPPNAKISKEAKETMQECVSEFISFVTSEASVKCRKERRKTVNGDDVCWALGALGFDEFAGPLRRYLDRYREIEDRPNQEKVSANNSGSSARLNLPDRLL
;
A
#
# COMPACT_ATOMS: atom_id res chain seq x y z
N MET A 1 47.50 -5.67 -17.01
CA MET A 1 47.49 -5.91 -15.55
C MET A 1 46.03 -6.01 -15.17
N GLU A 2 45.53 -7.23 -15.24
CA GLU A 2 44.25 -7.60 -14.64
C GLU A 2 44.42 -7.51 -13.12
N MET A 3 43.39 -7.02 -12.44
CA MET A 3 43.15 -7.32 -11.04
C MET A 3 41.66 -7.66 -10.92
N GLU A 4 41.37 -8.94 -11.13
CA GLU A 4 40.30 -9.60 -10.40
C GLU A 4 40.85 -10.05 -9.04
N ASP A 5 39.95 -10.04 -8.06
CA ASP A 5 39.92 -10.75 -6.76
C ASP A 5 39.45 -9.78 -5.66
N ASN A 6 38.53 -10.10 -4.76
CA ASN A 6 37.70 -11.28 -4.53
C ASN A 6 36.78 -10.95 -3.33
N ILE A 7 35.55 -11.48 -3.35
CA ILE A 7 34.70 -11.93 -2.22
C ILE A 7 34.55 -11.06 -0.94
N GLY A 8 33.30 -10.90 -0.50
CA GLY A 8 33.00 -10.94 0.93
C GLY A 8 31.88 -10.04 1.39
N GLY A 9 30.64 -10.42 1.09
CA GLY A 9 29.46 -9.80 1.66
C GLY A 9 28.27 -10.72 1.48
N GLU A 10 28.38 -11.96 1.97
CA GLU A 10 27.24 -12.85 2.20
C GLU A 10 26.19 -12.03 2.94
N ALA A 11 25.09 -11.70 2.25
CA ALA A 11 23.85 -11.36 2.91
C ALA A 11 23.50 -12.62 3.70
N SER A 12 23.82 -12.58 4.99
CA SER A 12 23.51 -13.61 5.96
C SER A 12 22.06 -14.01 5.75
N ASN A 13 21.88 -15.23 5.24
CA ASN A 13 20.62 -15.92 5.16
C ASN A 13 20.18 -16.22 6.61
N SER A 14 19.75 -15.19 7.32
CA SER A 14 19.00 -15.35 8.56
C SER A 14 17.61 -15.80 8.15
N GLU A 15 17.47 -17.11 7.98
CA GLU A 15 16.20 -17.84 7.95
C GLU A 15 15.46 -17.70 9.29
N GLY A 16 15.04 -16.49 9.61
CA GLY A 16 13.77 -16.27 10.29
C GLY A 16 12.71 -16.20 9.20
N GLY A 17 12.47 -17.33 8.51
CA GLY A 17 11.56 -17.39 7.38
C GLY A 17 10.20 -16.85 7.77
N ILE A 18 9.87 -15.65 7.30
CA ILE A 18 8.51 -15.12 7.35
C ILE A 18 7.65 -16.20 6.70
N LYS A 19 6.72 -16.78 7.48
CA LYS A 19 5.89 -17.87 6.96
C LYS A 19 5.13 -17.32 5.77
N GLU A 20 4.96 -18.12 4.73
CA GLU A 20 4.22 -17.69 3.53
C GLU A 20 2.83 -17.12 3.89
N GLN A 21 2.18 -17.71 4.90
CA GLN A 21 0.93 -17.21 5.46
C GLN A 21 0.99 -15.80 6.05
N ASP A 22 2.13 -15.36 6.58
CA ASP A 22 2.32 -14.01 7.11
C ASP A 22 2.33 -12.95 5.99
N ARG A 23 2.52 -13.37 4.72
CA ARG A 23 2.51 -12.50 3.53
C ARG A 23 1.13 -12.40 2.87
N LEU A 24 0.19 -13.26 3.27
CA LEU A 24 -1.15 -13.32 2.70
C LEU A 24 -2.11 -12.41 3.46
N LEU A 25 -2.98 -11.71 2.73
CA LEU A 25 -4.09 -10.99 3.36
C LEU A 25 -5.11 -11.96 3.95
N PRO A 26 -5.84 -11.63 5.01
CA PRO A 26 -6.87 -12.52 5.56
C PRO A 26 -7.89 -12.94 4.50
N ILE A 27 -8.06 -14.25 4.30
CA ILE A 27 -8.93 -14.84 3.27
C ILE A 27 -10.39 -14.32 3.35
N ALA A 28 -10.86 -14.03 4.56
CA ALA A 28 -12.19 -13.47 4.79
C ALA A 28 -12.36 -12.07 4.19
N ASN A 29 -11.31 -11.23 4.24
CA ASN A 29 -11.34 -9.89 3.67
C ASN A 29 -11.30 -9.94 2.15
N VAL A 30 -10.46 -10.83 1.57
CA VAL A 30 -10.44 -11.11 0.11
C VAL A 30 -11.82 -11.55 -0.36
N GLY A 31 -12.41 -12.56 0.30
CA GLY A 31 -13.73 -13.06 -0.04
C GLY A 31 -14.84 -11.99 0.06
N ARG A 32 -14.79 -11.11 1.06
CA ARG A 32 -15.75 -10.00 1.22
C ARG A 32 -15.67 -9.02 0.05
N ILE A 33 -14.47 -8.65 -0.39
CA ILE A 33 -14.27 -7.72 -1.51
C ILE A 33 -14.71 -8.36 -2.82
N MET A 34 -14.29 -9.59 -3.10
CA MET A 34 -14.72 -10.33 -4.30
C MET A 34 -16.26 -10.39 -4.41
N LYS A 35 -16.95 -10.54 -3.27
CA LYS A 35 -18.41 -10.61 -3.23
C LYS A 35 -19.12 -9.29 -3.57
N LYS A 36 -18.47 -8.13 -3.40
CA LYS A 36 -19.07 -6.80 -3.64
C LYS A 36 -19.44 -6.56 -5.11
N ILE A 37 -18.76 -7.23 -6.04
CA ILE A 37 -19.00 -7.09 -7.49
C ILE A 37 -19.88 -8.21 -8.07
N LEU A 38 -20.36 -9.13 -7.22
CA LEU A 38 -21.17 -10.28 -7.64
C LEU A 38 -22.63 -10.14 -7.20
N PRO A 39 -23.56 -10.84 -7.86
CA PRO A 39 -24.95 -10.92 -7.40
C PRO A 39 -25.07 -11.42 -5.94
N PRO A 40 -26.13 -11.00 -5.21
CA PRO A 40 -26.29 -11.31 -3.78
C PRO A 40 -26.20 -12.81 -3.45
N ASN A 41 -26.74 -13.67 -4.29
CA ASN A 41 -26.79 -15.12 -4.11
C ASN A 41 -25.61 -15.90 -4.72
N ALA A 42 -24.67 -15.23 -5.40
CA ALA A 42 -23.51 -15.89 -6.00
C ALA A 42 -22.65 -16.60 -4.94
N LYS A 43 -22.05 -17.74 -5.27
CA LYS A 43 -21.09 -18.42 -4.39
C LYS A 43 -19.69 -18.28 -4.97
N ILE A 44 -18.70 -18.14 -4.09
CA ILE A 44 -17.28 -18.14 -4.45
C ILE A 44 -16.68 -19.38 -3.82
N SER A 45 -16.04 -20.23 -4.62
CA SER A 45 -15.38 -21.44 -4.13
C SER A 45 -14.22 -21.10 -3.20
N LYS A 46 -13.70 -22.10 -2.50
CA LYS A 46 -12.54 -21.92 -1.62
C LYS A 46 -11.30 -21.61 -2.46
N GLU A 47 -11.12 -22.37 -3.52
CA GLU A 47 -9.98 -22.30 -4.44
C GLU A 47 -9.91 -20.93 -5.11
N ALA A 48 -11.04 -20.37 -5.54
CA ALA A 48 -11.07 -19.04 -6.14
C ALA A 48 -10.66 -17.94 -5.15
N LYS A 49 -10.95 -18.10 -3.85
CA LYS A 49 -10.50 -17.13 -2.82
C LYS A 49 -9.01 -17.27 -2.57
N GLU A 50 -8.49 -18.50 -2.53
CA GLU A 50 -7.06 -18.78 -2.33
C GLU A 50 -6.24 -18.25 -3.52
N THR A 51 -6.65 -18.51 -4.75
CA THR A 51 -6.02 -17.94 -5.95
C THR A 51 -6.02 -16.41 -5.92
N MET A 52 -7.15 -15.78 -5.58
CA MET A 52 -7.18 -14.32 -5.47
C MET A 52 -6.34 -13.76 -4.31
N GLN A 53 -6.19 -14.52 -3.22
CA GLN A 53 -5.34 -14.17 -2.09
C GLN A 53 -3.86 -14.18 -2.49
N GLU A 54 -3.43 -15.16 -3.28
CA GLU A 54 -2.08 -15.20 -3.86
C GLU A 54 -1.88 -14.05 -4.86
N CYS A 55 -2.83 -13.86 -5.78
CA CYS A 55 -2.75 -12.79 -6.79
C CYS A 55 -2.67 -11.39 -6.18
N VAL A 56 -3.40 -11.11 -5.10
CA VAL A 56 -3.34 -9.78 -4.46
C VAL A 56 -2.03 -9.55 -3.72
N SER A 57 -1.45 -10.59 -3.10
CA SER A 57 -0.13 -10.51 -2.48
C SER A 57 0.97 -10.29 -3.53
N GLU A 58 0.86 -10.96 -4.67
CA GLU A 58 1.77 -10.75 -5.80
C GLU A 58 1.59 -9.35 -6.40
N PHE A 59 0.35 -8.87 -6.54
CA PHE A 59 0.06 -7.52 -7.03
C PHE A 59 0.70 -6.43 -6.16
N ILE A 60 0.63 -6.58 -4.83
CA ILE A 60 1.31 -5.66 -3.89
C ILE A 60 2.81 -5.69 -4.15
N SER A 61 3.42 -6.87 -4.25
CA SER A 61 4.85 -7.04 -4.50
C SER A 61 5.26 -6.44 -5.85
N PHE A 62 4.46 -6.67 -6.89
CA PHE A 62 4.68 -6.16 -8.24
C PHE A 62 4.67 -4.62 -8.27
N VAL A 63 3.60 -3.99 -7.79
CA VAL A 63 3.48 -2.52 -7.79
C VAL A 63 4.54 -1.86 -6.91
N THR A 64 4.81 -2.43 -5.73
CA THR A 64 5.83 -1.89 -4.82
C THR A 64 7.24 -2.04 -5.37
N SER A 65 7.51 -3.10 -6.14
CA SER A 65 8.79 -3.28 -6.81
C SER A 65 9.04 -2.17 -7.85
N GLU A 66 8.04 -1.85 -8.67
CA GLU A 66 8.13 -0.79 -9.69
C GLU A 66 8.26 0.60 -9.06
N ALA A 67 7.46 0.88 -8.03
CA ALA A 67 7.58 2.12 -7.24
C ALA A 67 8.98 2.26 -6.61
N SER A 68 9.54 1.15 -6.12
CA SER A 68 10.90 1.13 -5.55
C SER A 68 11.99 1.38 -6.60
N VAL A 69 11.82 0.90 -7.84
CA VAL A 69 12.72 1.19 -8.96
C VAL A 69 12.76 2.69 -9.24
N LYS A 70 11.59 3.34 -9.37
CA LYS A 70 11.50 4.79 -9.54
C LYS A 70 12.13 5.56 -8.38
N CYS A 71 11.77 5.21 -7.15
CA CYS A 71 12.32 5.85 -5.95
C CYS A 71 13.85 5.83 -5.94
N ARG A 72 14.44 4.66 -6.24
CA ARG A 72 15.90 4.49 -6.30
C ARG A 72 16.54 5.27 -7.45
N LYS A 73 15.89 5.33 -8.63
CA LYS A 73 16.33 6.15 -9.76
C LYS A 73 16.39 7.64 -9.41
N GLU A 74 15.48 8.10 -8.55
CA GLU A 74 15.46 9.46 -8.00
C GLU A 74 16.37 9.65 -6.76
N ARG A 75 17.27 8.70 -6.48
CA ARG A 75 18.22 8.71 -5.35
C ARG A 75 17.56 8.84 -3.97
N ARG A 76 16.31 8.41 -3.84
CA ARG A 76 15.58 8.33 -2.56
C ARG A 76 15.66 6.92 -1.97
N LYS A 77 15.71 6.84 -0.64
CA LYS A 77 15.69 5.57 0.11
C LYS A 77 14.29 5.15 0.56
N THR A 78 13.34 6.07 0.57
CA THR A 78 11.98 5.86 1.08
C THR A 78 10.97 6.04 -0.06
N VAL A 79 10.24 4.97 -0.34
CA VAL A 79 9.10 4.98 -1.27
C VAL A 79 7.98 5.81 -0.67
N ASN A 80 7.37 6.69 -1.46
CA ASN A 80 6.25 7.52 -1.02
C ASN A 80 4.98 7.26 -1.86
N GLY A 81 3.88 7.94 -1.52
CA GLY A 81 2.61 7.78 -2.25
C GLY A 81 2.66 8.23 -3.71
N ASP A 82 3.55 9.17 -4.07
CA ASP A 82 3.71 9.61 -5.46
C ASP A 82 4.34 8.53 -6.33
N ASP A 83 5.29 7.77 -5.78
CA ASP A 83 5.91 6.62 -6.45
C ASP A 83 4.89 5.54 -6.79
N VAL A 84 3.99 5.24 -5.84
CA VAL A 84 2.93 4.24 -6.04
C VAL A 84 1.95 4.69 -7.11
N CYS A 85 1.52 5.95 -7.08
CA CYS A 85 0.62 6.49 -8.12
C CYS A 85 1.29 6.46 -9.51
N TRP A 86 2.58 6.76 -9.58
CA TRP A 86 3.33 6.67 -10.84
C TRP A 86 3.46 5.22 -11.31
N ALA A 87 3.80 4.29 -10.42
CA ALA A 87 3.97 2.88 -10.75
C ALA A 87 2.69 2.28 -11.34
N LEU A 88 1.52 2.61 -10.77
CA LEU A 88 0.24 2.18 -11.33
C LEU A 88 0.06 2.66 -12.78
N GLY A 89 0.35 3.93 -13.09
CA GLY A 89 0.29 4.42 -14.47
C GLY A 89 1.31 3.74 -15.39
N ALA A 90 2.56 3.56 -14.92
CA ALA A 90 3.61 2.91 -15.70
C ALA A 90 3.30 1.44 -16.03
N LEU A 91 2.56 0.76 -15.14
CA LEU A 91 2.14 -0.64 -15.29
C LEU A 91 0.81 -0.79 -16.09
N GLY A 92 0.21 0.31 -16.57
CA GLY A 92 -1.04 0.28 -17.33
C GLY A 92 -2.32 0.25 -16.49
N PHE A 93 -2.23 0.56 -15.19
CA PHE A 93 -3.33 0.67 -14.25
C PHE A 93 -3.83 2.12 -14.09
N ASP A 94 -3.88 2.89 -15.19
CA ASP A 94 -4.20 4.32 -15.20
C ASP A 94 -5.57 4.64 -14.59
N GLU A 95 -6.55 3.74 -14.77
CA GLU A 95 -7.88 3.84 -14.18
C GLU A 95 -7.87 3.86 -12.64
N PHE A 96 -6.83 3.29 -12.02
CA PHE A 96 -6.61 3.29 -10.57
C PHE A 96 -5.69 4.44 -10.13
N ALA A 97 -4.71 4.83 -10.95
CA ALA A 97 -3.75 5.88 -10.64
C ALA A 97 -4.44 7.24 -10.38
N GLY A 98 -5.41 7.61 -11.22
CA GLY A 98 -6.16 8.87 -11.08
C GLY A 98 -6.94 9.00 -9.76
N PRO A 99 -7.82 8.04 -9.43
CA PRO A 99 -8.51 8.01 -8.14
C PRO A 99 -7.56 7.96 -6.94
N LEU A 100 -6.48 7.18 -7.01
CA LEU A 100 -5.52 7.07 -5.92
C LEU A 100 -4.79 8.38 -5.65
N ARG A 101 -4.42 9.12 -6.70
CA ARG A 101 -3.80 10.45 -6.57
C ARG A 101 -4.73 11.44 -5.86
N ARG A 102 -6.01 11.49 -6.25
CA ARG A 102 -7.00 12.33 -5.55
C ARG A 102 -7.17 11.95 -4.08
N TYR A 103 -7.07 10.65 -3.76
CA TYR A 103 -7.07 10.20 -2.38
C TYR A 103 -5.83 10.67 -1.62
N LEU A 104 -4.64 10.54 -2.22
CA LEU A 104 -3.37 11.00 -1.64
C LEU A 104 -3.38 12.50 -1.35
N ASP A 105 -3.90 13.31 -2.28
CA ASP A 105 -4.00 14.76 -2.11
C ASP A 105 -4.92 15.11 -0.92
N ARG A 106 -6.09 14.49 -0.83
CA ARG A 106 -6.99 14.67 0.33
C ARG A 106 -6.39 14.16 1.64
N TYR A 107 -5.62 13.07 1.61
CA TYR A 107 -4.95 12.54 2.79
C TYR A 107 -3.94 13.55 3.34
N ARG A 108 -3.14 14.17 2.47
CA ARG A 108 -2.19 15.24 2.84
C ARG A 108 -2.90 16.44 3.44
N GLU A 109 -3.99 16.90 2.84
CA GLU A 109 -4.81 17.99 3.39
C GLU A 109 -5.34 17.69 4.81
N ILE A 110 -5.66 16.43 5.11
CA ILE A 110 -6.15 16.02 6.43
C ILE A 110 -5.00 15.89 7.43
N GLU A 111 -3.85 15.33 7.04
CA GLU A 111 -2.67 15.25 7.92
C GLU A 111 -2.05 16.61 8.23
N ASP A 112 -2.21 17.60 7.34
CA ASP A 112 -1.70 18.96 7.55
C ASP A 112 -2.60 19.80 8.47
N ARG A 113 -3.90 19.48 8.60
CA ARG A 113 -4.86 20.15 9.51
C ARG A 113 -4.49 20.11 11.01
N PRO A 114 -4.09 18.97 11.61
CA PRO A 114 -3.70 18.94 13.02
C PRO A 114 -2.45 19.78 13.34
N ASN A 115 -1.72 20.24 12.32
CA ASN A 115 -0.59 21.15 12.51
C ASN A 115 -1.00 22.64 12.43
N GLN A 116 -2.16 22.98 11.88
CA GLN A 116 -2.72 24.35 11.93
C GLN A 116 -3.49 24.62 13.22
N GLU A 117 -4.22 23.64 13.76
CA GLU A 117 -4.96 23.83 15.02
C GLU A 117 -4.04 24.03 16.24
N LYS A 118 -2.81 23.51 16.21
CA LYS A 118 -1.80 23.76 17.26
C LYS A 118 -1.23 25.18 17.23
N VAL A 119 -1.26 25.86 16.08
CA VAL A 119 -0.81 27.26 15.96
C VAL A 119 -1.92 28.22 16.40
N SER A 120 -3.19 27.83 16.23
CA SER A 120 -4.35 28.65 16.65
C SER A 120 -4.82 28.38 18.10
N ALA A 121 -4.53 27.22 18.69
CA ALA A 121 -4.95 26.88 20.06
C ALA A 121 -4.19 27.64 21.18
N ASN A 122 -3.22 28.49 20.85
CA ASN A 122 -2.68 29.47 21.81
C ASN A 122 -3.60 30.69 22.00
N ASN A 123 -4.76 30.76 21.33
CA ASN A 123 -5.72 31.80 21.56
C ASN A 123 -7.17 31.26 21.46
N SER A 124 -7.84 31.16 22.61
CA SER A 124 -9.27 30.86 22.83
C SER A 124 -9.71 29.40 22.74
N GLY A 125 -10.33 28.93 23.83
CA GLY A 125 -10.77 27.55 24.02
C GLY A 125 -12.24 27.27 23.63
N SER A 126 -12.59 25.99 23.77
CA SER A 126 -13.93 25.35 23.88
C SER A 126 -14.15 24.22 22.87
N SER A 127 -14.15 23.00 23.43
CA SER A 127 -14.99 21.84 23.14
C SER A 127 -15.73 21.75 21.79
N ALA A 128 -15.34 20.78 20.96
CA ALA A 128 -16.28 19.99 20.17
C ALA A 128 -15.70 18.60 19.88
N ARG A 129 -16.42 17.56 20.31
CA ARG A 129 -16.07 16.14 20.11
C ARG A 129 -16.12 15.79 18.61
N LEU A 130 -15.03 15.20 18.09
CA LEU A 130 -14.97 14.65 16.74
C LEU A 130 -15.77 13.34 16.68
N ASN A 131 -16.85 13.31 15.90
CA ASN A 131 -17.48 12.08 15.43
C ASN A 131 -16.92 11.76 14.04
N LEU A 132 -16.09 10.73 13.95
CA LEU A 132 -15.67 10.14 12.68
C LEU A 132 -16.79 9.19 12.21
N PRO A 133 -17.30 9.30 10.97
CA PRO A 133 -18.27 8.33 10.47
C PRO A 133 -17.58 6.99 10.22
N ASP A 134 -17.90 6.01 11.07
CA ASP A 134 -17.66 4.58 10.87
C ASP A 134 -18.39 4.09 9.61
N ARG A 135 -17.87 4.34 8.40
CA ARG A 135 -18.19 3.52 7.20
C ARG A 135 -17.06 3.58 6.18
N LEU A 136 -16.06 2.74 6.41
CA LEU A 136 -15.23 2.19 5.35
C LEU A 136 -14.88 0.72 5.64
N LEU A 137 -15.89 -0.08 6.00
CA LEU A 137 -15.88 -1.54 5.85
C LEU A 137 -17.26 -2.05 5.43
#